data_AF-A0A7Z9C0V6-F1
#
_entry.id   AF-A0A7Z9C0V6-F1
#
_cell.length_a   1.000
_cell.length_b   1.000
_cell.length_c   1.000
_cell.angle_alpha   90.00
_cell.angle_beta   90.00
_cell.angle_gamma   90.00
#
_symmetry.space_group_name_H-M   'P 1'
#
loop_
_entity.id
_entity.type
_entity.pdbx_description
1 polymer ?
#
loop_
_entity_poly.entity_id
_entity_poly.type
_entity_poly.pdbx_seq_one_letter_code
_entity_poly.pdbx_strand_id
1 'polypeptide(L)'
;MSINYLYYCQYLLSSQINYTLTNFAAHIQEFSHDTINRYLNSENLTPEVIWEKVHSELQSHPEACLVFDDTVLDKRFSSKIELVRRQYICSAKVNGFD
;
A
#
# COMPACT_ATOMS: atom_id res chain seq x y z
N MET A 1 -8.11 -19.94 -14.03
CA MET A 1 -8.02 -19.89 -12.55
C MET A 1 -7.71 -18.45 -12.19
N SER A 2 -8.57 -17.77 -11.45
CA SER A 2 -8.36 -16.36 -11.07
C SER A 2 -7.66 -16.29 -9.71
N ILE A 3 -6.79 -15.30 -9.54
CA ILE A 3 -6.26 -14.94 -8.22
C ILE A 3 -7.44 -14.49 -7.36
N ASN A 4 -7.53 -15.01 -6.13
CA ASN A 4 -8.43 -14.51 -5.11
C ASN A 4 -7.70 -13.44 -4.29
N TYR A 5 -8.34 -12.29 -4.04
CA TYR A 5 -7.78 -11.21 -3.23
C TYR A 5 -7.24 -11.69 -1.87
N LEU A 6 -7.85 -12.75 -1.31
CA LEU A 6 -7.47 -13.33 -0.03
C LEU A 6 -6.02 -13.86 -0.04
N TYR A 7 -5.56 -14.49 -1.12
CA TYR A 7 -4.18 -14.98 -1.22
C TYR A 7 -3.17 -13.84 -1.19
N TYR A 8 -3.48 -12.75 -1.90
CA TYR A 8 -2.62 -11.57 -1.92
C TYR A 8 -2.61 -10.88 -0.55
N CYS A 9 -3.76 -10.73 0.11
CA CYS A 9 -3.85 -10.17 1.45
C CYS A 9 -3.07 -11.01 2.48
N GLN A 10 -3.23 -12.34 2.47
CA GLN A 10 -2.48 -13.23 3.36
C GLN A 10 -0.97 -13.13 3.14
N TYR A 11 -0.55 -13.04 1.89
CA TYR A 11 0.86 -12.83 1.56
C TYR A 11 1.38 -11.51 2.11
N LEU A 12 0.65 -10.40 1.92
CA LEU A 12 1.02 -9.09 2.48
C LEU A 12 1.10 -9.10 4.02
N LEU A 13 0.24 -9.87 4.69
CA LEU A 13 0.29 -10.04 6.15
C LEU A 13 1.50 -10.87 6.60
N SER A 14 1.87 -11.90 5.83
CA SER A 14 2.98 -12.81 6.16
C SER A 14 4.36 -12.25 5.80
N SER A 15 4.46 -11.46 4.73
CA SER A 15 5.71 -10.88 4.26
C SER A 15 5.86 -9.48 4.85
N GLN A 16 6.81 -9.28 5.75
CA GLN A 16 7.04 -7.98 6.39
C GLN A 16 8.10 -7.13 5.69
N ILE A 17 8.81 -7.70 4.70
CA ILE A 17 10.04 -7.10 4.16
C ILE A 17 10.04 -7.09 2.62
N ASN A 18 9.50 -8.12 1.97
CA ASN A 18 9.57 -8.25 0.51
C ASN A 18 8.19 -8.42 -0.11
N TYR A 19 7.69 -7.34 -0.70
CA TYR A 19 6.37 -7.25 -1.32
C TYR A 19 6.42 -7.32 -2.86
N THR A 20 7.55 -7.76 -3.44
CA THR A 20 7.68 -7.82 -4.89
C THR A 20 6.78 -8.90 -5.47
N LEU A 21 6.18 -8.65 -6.64
CA LEU A 21 5.32 -9.62 -7.32
C LEU A 21 6.09 -10.90 -7.68
N THR A 22 7.39 -10.80 -7.94
CA THR A 22 8.26 -11.95 -8.18
C THR A 22 8.41 -12.81 -6.93
N ASN A 23 8.57 -12.18 -5.77
CA ASN A 23 8.59 -12.89 -4.51
C ASN A 23 7.24 -13.56 -4.23
N PHE A 24 6.13 -12.87 -4.51
CA PHE A 24 4.80 -13.47 -4.36
C PHE A 24 4.59 -14.68 -5.28
N ALA A 25 4.96 -14.57 -6.55
CA ALA A 25 4.88 -15.67 -7.51
C ALA A 25 5.75 -16.89 -7.12
N ALA A 26 6.87 -16.67 -6.42
CA ALA A 26 7.69 -17.76 -5.89
C ALA A 26 7.01 -18.52 -4.74
N HIS A 27 6.15 -17.85 -3.96
CA HIS A 27 5.44 -18.44 -2.82
C HIS A 27 4.11 -19.08 -3.22
N ILE A 28 3.49 -18.63 -4.31
CA ILE A 28 2.28 -19.24 -4.87
C ILE A 28 2.61 -19.76 -6.27
N GLN A 29 3.15 -20.99 -6.34
CA GLN A 29 3.59 -21.66 -7.59
C GLN A 29 2.48 -21.78 -8.65
N GLU A 30 1.22 -21.57 -8.26
CA GLU A 30 0.04 -21.64 -9.12
C GLU A 30 -0.14 -20.41 -10.03
N PHE A 31 0.51 -19.28 -9.71
CA PHE A 31 0.35 -18.03 -10.46
C PHE A 31 1.68 -17.42 -10.91
N SER A 32 1.73 -17.04 -12.20
CA SER A 32 2.85 -16.27 -12.74
C SER A 32 2.81 -14.80 -12.28
N HIS A 33 3.99 -14.17 -12.23
CA HIS A 33 4.15 -12.72 -12.00
C HIS A 33 3.19 -11.89 -12.87
N ASP A 34 3.06 -12.22 -14.15
CA ASP A 34 2.25 -11.45 -15.09
C ASP A 34 0.75 -11.60 -14.85
N THR A 35 0.32 -12.77 -14.35
CA THR A 35 -1.07 -12.98 -13.92
C THR A 35 -1.42 -12.08 -12.74
N ILE A 36 -0.51 -11.98 -11.76
CA ILE A 36 -0.69 -11.10 -10.60
C ILE A 36 -0.68 -9.63 -11.02
N ASN A 37 0.25 -9.25 -11.90
CA ASN A 37 0.33 -7.88 -12.39
C ASN A 37 -0.94 -7.47 -13.14
N ARG A 38 -1.51 -8.35 -13.98
CA ARG A 38 -2.81 -8.08 -14.62
C ARG A 38 -3.93 -7.95 -13.61
N TYR A 39 -4.00 -8.84 -12.62
CA TYR A 39 -4.99 -8.77 -11.55
C TYR A 39 -4.95 -7.43 -10.82
N LEU A 40 -3.77 -6.98 -10.39
CA LEU A 40 -3.61 -5.70 -9.68
C LEU A 40 -3.95 -4.48 -10.54
N ASN A 41 -3.73 -4.55 -11.86
CA ASN A 41 -4.09 -3.47 -12.78
C ASN A 41 -5.60 -3.45 -13.11
N SER A 42 -6.28 -4.59 -13.05
CA SER A 42 -7.72 -4.68 -13.30
C SER A 42 -8.57 -4.38 -12.07
N GLU A 43 -8.02 -4.57 -10.87
CA GLU A 43 -8.75 -4.35 -9.63
C GLU A 43 -8.93 -2.86 -9.33
N ASN A 44 -10.14 -2.50 -8.92
CA ASN A 44 -10.49 -1.13 -8.55
C ASN A 44 -10.85 -1.08 -7.06
N LEU A 45 -9.82 -0.91 -6.23
CA LEU A 45 -9.96 -0.80 -4.78
C LEU A 45 -10.23 0.67 -4.42
N THR A 46 -11.50 1.07 -4.49
CA THR A 46 -11.91 2.42 -4.08
C THR A 46 -11.89 2.54 -2.54
N PRO A 47 -11.73 3.75 -1.99
CA PRO A 47 -11.83 3.97 -0.55
C PRO A 47 -13.16 3.50 0.05
N GLU A 48 -14.25 3.58 -0.72
CA GLU A 48 -15.58 3.09 -0.32
C GLU A 48 -15.59 1.58 -0.09
N VAL A 49 -15.03 0.80 -1.02
CA VAL A 49 -14.92 -0.66 -0.89
C VAL A 49 -14.06 -1.06 0.32
N ILE A 50 -13.03 -0.27 0.63
CA ILE A 50 -12.20 -0.49 1.83
C ILE A 50 -13.00 -0.17 3.09
N TRP A 51 -13.74 0.94 3.10
CA TRP A 51 -14.55 1.35 4.24
C TRP A 51 -15.64 0.35 4.59
N GLU A 52 -16.34 -0.20 3.58
CA GLU A 52 -17.34 -1.26 3.77
C GLU A 52 -16.79 -2.49 4.51
N LYS A 53 -15.51 -2.82 4.29
CA LYS A 53 -14.86 -3.98 4.92
C LYS A 53 -14.32 -3.70 6.32
N VAL A 54 -13.91 -2.46 6.61
CA VAL A 54 -13.19 -2.13 7.85
C VAL A 54 -14.09 -1.48 8.90
N HIS A 55 -15.17 -0.81 8.49
CA HIS A 55 -16.03 -0.07 9.42
C HIS A 55 -16.61 -0.92 10.55
N SER A 56 -16.96 -2.19 10.29
CA SER A 56 -17.46 -3.10 11.34
C SER A 56 -16.41 -3.47 12.39
N GLU A 57 -15.13 -3.38 12.05
CA GLU A 57 -14.01 -3.71 12.95
C GLU A 57 -13.61 -2.51 13.83
N LEU A 58 -14.09 -1.30 13.54
CA LEU A 58 -13.81 -0.11 14.33
C LEU A 58 -14.64 -0.10 15.63
N GLN A 59 -13.95 -0.27 16.75
CA GLN A 59 -14.57 -0.21 18.08
C GLN A 59 -14.68 1.25 18.55
N SER A 60 -15.91 1.72 18.80
CA SER A 60 -16.14 3.01 19.41
C SER A 60 -16.00 2.93 20.93
N HIS A 61 -15.19 3.80 21.52
CA HIS A 61 -15.10 3.95 22.97
C HIS A 61 -15.35 5.42 23.36
N PRO A 62 -16.07 5.71 24.47
CA PRO A 62 -16.34 7.09 24.90
C PRO A 62 -15.09 7.95 25.09
N GLU A 63 -13.96 7.31 25.43
CA GLU A 63 -12.66 7.97 25.64
C GLU A 63 -11.70 7.81 24.43
N ALA A 64 -12.17 7.28 23.30
CA ALA A 64 -11.34 7.16 22.11
C ALA A 64 -11.06 8.54 21.51
N CYS A 65 -9.85 8.70 20.97
CA CYS A 65 -9.47 9.87 20.18
C CYS A 65 -9.21 9.47 18.73
N LEU A 66 -9.59 10.35 17.80
CA LEU A 66 -9.24 10.21 16.39
C LEU A 66 -7.89 10.91 16.16
N VAL A 67 -6.87 10.14 15.78
CA VAL A 67 -5.57 10.67 15.37
C VAL A 67 -5.58 10.76 13.85
N PHE A 68 -5.32 11.95 13.33
CA PHE A 68 -5.17 12.21 11.91
C PHE A 68 -3.77 12.76 11.64
N ASP A 69 -3.07 12.18 10.68
CA ASP A 69 -1.73 12.57 10.26
C ASP A 69 -1.64 12.45 8.73
N ASP A 70 -0.90 13.35 8.09
CA ASP A 70 -0.60 13.29 6.67
C ASP A 70 0.76 12.66 6.43
N THR A 71 0.79 11.59 5.63
CA THR A 71 2.04 10.89 5.31
C THR A 71 2.43 11.08 3.84
N VAL A 72 3.72 11.29 3.60
CA VAL A 72 4.30 11.37 2.26
C VAL A 72 5.12 10.12 1.99
N LEU A 73 4.72 9.35 0.99
CA LEU A 73 5.48 8.18 0.53
C LEU A 73 6.56 8.60 -0.46
N ASP A 74 7.83 8.50 -0.07
CA ASP A 74 8.96 8.74 -0.97
C ASP A 74 9.05 7.61 -2.02
N LYS A 75 8.78 7.97 -3.28
CA LYS A 75 8.93 7.06 -4.43
C LYS A 75 9.93 7.63 -5.41
N ARG A 76 11.24 7.47 -5.14
CA ARG A 76 12.34 8.02 -5.97
C ARG A 76 12.35 7.54 -7.43
N PHE A 77 11.81 6.35 -7.69
CA PHE A 77 11.78 5.73 -9.03
C PHE A 77 10.39 5.78 -9.69
N SER A 78 9.58 6.79 -9.32
CA SER A 78 8.17 6.90 -9.72
C SER A 78 7.91 7.68 -11.01
N SER A 79 8.91 7.89 -11.85
CA SER A 79 8.76 8.72 -13.07
C SER A 79 7.64 8.27 -14.01
N LYS A 80 7.16 7.02 -13.86
CA LYS A 80 6.05 6.43 -14.62
C LYS A 80 4.75 6.26 -13.84
N ILE A 81 4.67 6.73 -12.59
CA ILE A 81 3.47 6.63 -11.75
C ILE A 81 2.73 7.97 -11.83
N GLU A 82 1.58 7.97 -12.51
CA GLU A 82 0.81 9.18 -12.83
C GLU A 82 0.46 10.06 -11.61
N LEU A 83 0.13 9.42 -10.49
CA LEU A 83 -0.27 10.09 -9.26
C LEU A 83 0.90 10.71 -8.48
N VAL A 84 2.15 10.37 -8.82
CA VAL A 84 3.29 10.90 -8.07
C VAL A 84 3.57 12.34 -8.49
N ARG A 85 3.60 13.22 -7.49
CA ARG A 85 3.96 14.63 -7.62
C ARG A 85 5.28 14.88 -6.91
N ARG A 86 6.06 15.82 -7.43
CA ARG A 86 7.21 16.35 -6.68
C ARG A 86 6.68 17.14 -5.50
N GLN A 87 7.15 16.81 -4.31
CA GLN A 87 6.83 17.55 -3.11
C GLN A 87 8.12 18.13 -2.54
N TYR A 88 8.06 19.39 -2.13
CA TYR A 88 9.13 20.00 -1.36
C TYR A 88 8.84 19.74 0.10
N ILE A 89 9.60 18.81 0.69
CA ILE A 89 9.56 18.59 2.13
C ILE A 89 10.49 19.65 2.72
N CYS A 90 9.95 20.57 3.52
CA CYS A 90 10.75 21.60 4.18
C CYS A 90 11.66 20.92 5.21
N SER A 91 12.89 20.62 4.80
CA SER A 91 14.00 20.34 5.71
C SER A 91 15.06 21.40 5.42
N ALA A 92 14.87 22.59 5.98
CA ALA A 92 15.94 23.56 6.09
C ALA A 92 17.03 22.93 6.97
N LYS A 93 18.13 22.47 6.35
CA LYS A 93 19.37 22.29 7.09
C LYS A 93 19.76 23.67 7.60
N VAL A 94 19.65 23.88 8.91
CA VAL A 94 20.39 24.94 9.60
C VAL A 94 21.85 24.51 9.53
N ASN A 95 22.51 24.84 8.43
CA ASN A 95 23.96 24.76 8.34
C ASN A 95 24.52 25.98 9.07
N GLY A 96 25.26 25.73 10.16
CA GLY A 96 26.30 26.60 10.70
C GLY A 96 25.84 27.98 11.16
N PHE A 97 25.75 28.14 12.49
CA PHE A 97 26.16 29.39 13.09
C PHE A 97 27.64 29.59 12.79
N ASP A 98 27.97 30.62 12.00
CA ASP A 98 29.21 31.38 12.13
C ASP A 98 28.96 32.55 13.10
#